data_AF-A0A521BPW6-F1
#
_entry.id   AF-A0A521BPW6-F1
#
_cell.length_a   1.000
_cell.length_b   1.000
_cell.length_c   1.000
_cell.angle_alpha   90.00
_cell.angle_beta   90.00
_cell.angle_gamma   90.00
#
_symmetry.space_group_name_H-M   'P 1'
#
loop_
_entity.id
_entity.type
_entity.pdbx_description
1 polymer ?
#
loop_
_entity_poly.entity_id
_entity_poly.type
_entity_poly.pdbx_seq_one_letter_code
_entity_poly.pdbx_strand_id
1 'polypeptide(L)'
;MKTRGYIKLMSSVDSNKNSTIELNILPGERTPWHFHTLFSETFAVLKGTLEVGKGKDILHLKQGDLATINPGENHYYHNVSNEECIVTTTVDPGNKNFENALFILKGLANDGLATNAGTPKNFSDLVLFVYLSNSRMVGFQKIAEPIFKFFARAAIKKGHLNKLIEEYCSQVV
;
A
#
# COMPACT_ATOMS: atom_id res chain seq x y z
N MET A 1 14.46 -10.98 17.80
CA MET A 1 13.06 -10.99 17.33
C MET A 1 13.03 -10.31 15.98
N LYS A 2 12.34 -10.85 14.96
CA LYS A 2 12.14 -10.11 13.70
C LYS A 2 11.23 -8.92 13.99
N THR A 3 11.59 -7.73 13.50
CA THR A 3 10.76 -6.53 13.55
C THR A 3 9.40 -6.83 12.93
N ARG A 4 8.31 -6.48 13.64
CA ARG A 4 6.94 -6.65 13.15
C ARG A 4 6.50 -5.45 12.33
N GLY A 5 5.49 -5.66 11.51
CA GLY A 5 4.81 -4.61 10.79
C GLY A 5 4.10 -3.65 11.75
N TYR A 6 4.35 -2.36 11.55
CA TYR A 6 3.75 -1.22 12.25
C TYR A 6 2.93 -0.40 11.25
N ILE A 7 1.74 0.03 11.66
CA ILE A 7 0.87 0.94 10.92
C ILE A 7 0.00 1.74 11.90
N LYS A 8 -0.23 3.01 11.59
CA LYS A 8 -1.05 3.93 12.36
C LYS A 8 -1.74 4.94 11.44
N LEU A 9 -3.04 5.13 11.61
CA LEU A 9 -3.80 6.16 10.90
C LEU A 9 -3.58 7.51 11.60
N MET A 10 -3.08 8.50 10.87
CA MET A 10 -2.78 9.84 11.38
C MET A 10 -3.87 10.85 10.98
N SER A 11 -4.42 10.70 9.78
CA SER A 11 -5.53 11.49 9.25
C SER A 11 -6.41 10.58 8.40
N SER A 12 -7.74 10.66 8.58
CA SER A 12 -8.73 9.88 7.84
C SER A 12 -9.53 10.78 6.91
N VAL A 13 -9.92 10.25 5.74
CA VAL A 13 -10.85 10.91 4.82
C VAL A 13 -12.24 11.16 5.43
N ASP A 14 -12.60 10.44 6.50
CA ASP A 14 -13.90 10.64 7.17
C ASP A 14 -13.97 12.00 7.90
N SER A 15 -12.82 12.55 8.30
CA SER A 15 -12.72 13.80 9.05
C SER A 15 -11.90 14.89 8.35
N ASN A 16 -11.08 14.51 7.36
CA ASN A 16 -10.17 15.40 6.65
C ASN A 16 -10.28 15.19 5.14
N LYS A 17 -9.68 16.11 4.36
CA LYS A 17 -9.68 16.01 2.90
C LYS A 17 -8.70 14.95 2.37
N ASN A 18 -7.68 14.61 3.15
CA ASN A 18 -6.64 13.65 2.82
C ASN A 18 -6.67 12.46 3.79
N SER A 19 -5.99 11.38 3.41
CA SER A 19 -5.67 10.28 4.32
C SER A 19 -4.16 10.22 4.51
N THR A 20 -3.69 10.19 5.76
CA THR A 20 -2.26 10.06 6.09
C THR A 20 -2.07 8.89 7.02
N ILE A 21 -1.19 7.98 6.64
CA ILE A 21 -0.92 6.73 7.35
C ILE A 21 0.58 6.67 7.61
N GLU A 22 0.97 6.46 8.87
CA GLU A 22 2.34 6.17 9.25
C GLU A 22 2.54 4.66 9.30
N LEU A 23 3.62 4.15 8.70
CA LEU A 23 3.92 2.72 8.69
C LEU A 23 5.42 2.47 8.55
N ASN A 24 5.86 1.28 8.96
CA ASN A 24 7.18 0.79 8.58
C ASN A 24 7.13 -0.05 7.30
N ILE A 25 8.17 0.11 6.48
CA ILE A 25 8.48 -0.71 5.32
C ILE A 25 9.68 -1.57 5.72
N LEU A 26 9.47 -2.88 5.83
CA LEU A 26 10.49 -3.82 6.31
C LEU A 26 11.54 -4.12 5.21
N PRO A 27 12.75 -4.60 5.58
CA PRO A 27 13.77 -5.00 4.61
C PRO A 27 13.22 -5.93 3.52
N GLY A 28 13.39 -5.52 2.26
CA GLY A 28 12.94 -6.26 1.08
C GLY A 28 11.47 -6.07 0.70
N GLU A 29 10.65 -5.37 1.50
CA GLU A 29 9.29 -4.99 1.11
C GLU A 29 9.34 -4.05 -0.11
N ARG A 30 8.47 -4.33 -1.08
CA ARG A 30 8.42 -3.60 -2.35
C ARG A 30 7.08 -3.74 -3.04
N THR A 31 6.80 -2.78 -3.91
CA THR A 31 5.72 -2.87 -4.89
C THR A 31 6.26 -3.14 -6.29
N PRO A 32 5.48 -3.77 -7.18
CA PRO A 32 5.77 -3.69 -8.61
C PRO A 32 5.56 -2.26 -9.10
N TRP A 33 6.05 -1.96 -10.30
CA TRP A 33 5.64 -0.74 -11.00
C TRP A 33 4.12 -0.71 -11.17
N HIS A 34 3.50 0.38 -10.75
CA HIS A 34 2.06 0.60 -10.85
C HIS A 34 1.74 2.11 -10.87
N PHE A 35 0.47 2.47 -10.98
CA PHE A 35 0.01 3.84 -10.78
C PHE A 35 -1.37 3.89 -10.14
N HIS A 36 -1.69 5.02 -9.52
CA HIS A 36 -3.02 5.31 -8.99
C HIS A 36 -3.75 6.29 -9.91
N THR A 37 -5.07 6.15 -10.02
CA THR A 37 -5.93 7.02 -10.86
C THR A 37 -6.74 8.02 -10.05
N LEU A 38 -6.90 7.77 -8.75
CA LEU A 38 -7.86 8.50 -7.91
C LEU A 38 -7.22 9.58 -7.03
N PHE A 39 -5.93 9.47 -6.76
CA PHE A 39 -5.23 10.33 -5.82
C PHE A 39 -3.74 10.43 -6.17
N SER A 40 -3.13 11.52 -5.71
CA SER A 40 -1.69 11.59 -5.55
C SER A 40 -1.28 10.80 -4.31
N GLU A 41 -0.05 10.30 -4.29
CA GLU A 41 0.54 9.62 -3.12
C GLU A 41 1.86 10.31 -2.77
N THR A 42 2.06 10.67 -1.52
CA THR A 42 3.31 11.27 -1.03
C THR A 42 3.93 10.40 0.04
N PHE A 43 5.17 9.95 -0.20
CA PHE A 43 6.01 9.33 0.82
C PHE A 43 6.86 10.40 1.49
N ALA A 44 6.84 10.49 2.82
CA ALA A 44 7.82 11.26 3.59
C ALA A 44 8.55 10.33 4.57
N VAL A 45 9.88 10.32 4.51
CA VAL A 45 10.69 9.39 5.31
C VAL A 45 10.96 9.97 6.69
N LEU A 46 10.48 9.28 7.73
CA LEU A 46 10.68 9.65 9.13
C LEU A 46 11.95 9.02 9.71
N LYS A 47 12.33 7.82 9.25
CA LYS A 47 13.51 7.07 9.67
C LYS A 47 13.94 6.10 8.56
N GLY A 48 15.24 5.89 8.40
CA GLY A 48 15.78 4.94 7.42
C GLY A 48 15.86 5.51 6.00
N THR A 49 15.78 4.64 5.01
CA THR A 49 15.90 4.97 3.59
C THR A 49 14.88 4.23 2.74
N LEU A 50 14.37 4.86 1.69
CA LEU A 50 13.43 4.25 0.75
C LEU A 50 13.86 4.54 -0.70
N GLU A 51 13.96 3.49 -1.51
CA GLU A 51 14.06 3.64 -2.96
C GLU A 51 12.65 3.84 -3.52
N VAL A 52 12.44 4.90 -4.30
CA VAL A 52 11.18 5.20 -4.98
C VAL A 52 11.46 5.40 -6.46
N GLY A 53 10.97 4.49 -7.29
CA GLY A 53 10.90 4.75 -8.73
C GLY A 53 9.74 5.69 -9.02
N LYS A 54 9.98 6.75 -9.80
CA LYS A 54 8.97 7.72 -10.19
C LYS A 54 9.18 8.11 -11.66
N GLY A 55 8.28 7.66 -12.52
CA GLY A 55 8.42 7.84 -13.97
C GLY A 55 9.68 7.16 -14.50
N LYS A 56 10.69 7.97 -14.88
CA LYS A 56 12.01 7.50 -15.35
C LYS A 56 13.09 7.61 -14.28
N ASP A 57 12.79 8.26 -13.17
CA ASP A 57 13.74 8.55 -12.12
C ASP A 57 13.70 7.49 -11.03
N ILE A 58 14.84 7.28 -10.37
CA ILE A 58 14.96 6.47 -9.16
C ILE A 58 15.47 7.38 -8.05
N LEU A 59 14.60 7.65 -7.09
CA LEU A 59 14.88 8.49 -5.94
C LEU A 59 15.32 7.62 -4.77
N HIS A 60 16.41 7.99 -4.11
CA HIS A 60 16.86 7.35 -2.87
C HIS A 60 16.58 8.32 -1.72
N LEU A 61 15.39 8.19 -1.14
CA LEU A 61 14.92 9.06 -0.07
C LEU A 61 15.58 8.65 1.25
N LYS A 62 16.03 9.64 2.01
CA LYS A 62 16.50 9.49 3.41
C LYS A 62 15.58 10.26 4.35
N GLN A 63 15.79 10.08 5.66
CA GLN A 63 15.06 10.83 6.68
C GLN A 63 14.99 12.34 6.38
N GLY A 64 13.76 12.87 6.38
CA GLY A 64 13.44 14.26 6.04
C GLY A 64 13.07 14.50 4.57
N ASP A 65 13.40 13.58 3.67
CA ASP A 65 13.02 13.69 2.27
C ASP A 65 11.56 13.29 2.03
N LEU A 66 10.99 13.83 0.96
CA LEU A 66 9.66 13.47 0.48
C LEU A 66 9.65 13.28 -1.04
N ALA A 67 8.73 12.44 -1.51
CA ALA A 67 8.41 12.29 -2.93
C ALA A 67 6.90 12.19 -3.11
N THR A 68 6.35 13.11 -3.90
CA THR A 68 4.95 13.06 -4.35
C THR A 68 4.86 12.46 -5.74
N ILE A 69 3.99 11.47 -5.89
CA ILE A 69 3.61 10.81 -7.12
C ILE A 69 2.22 11.30 -7.53
N ASN A 70 2.09 11.79 -8.75
CA ASN A 70 0.81 12.29 -9.25
C ASN A 70 -0.09 11.17 -9.78
N PRO A 71 -1.42 11.37 -9.84
CA PRO A 71 -2.31 10.42 -10.50
C PRO A 71 -1.85 10.11 -11.93
N GLY A 72 -1.83 8.82 -12.28
CA GLY A 72 -1.37 8.33 -13.59
C GLY A 72 0.15 8.19 -13.72
N GLU A 73 0.93 8.62 -12.73
CA GLU A 73 2.38 8.50 -12.75
C GLU A 73 2.82 7.11 -12.27
N ASN A 74 3.59 6.42 -13.12
CA ASN A 74 4.15 5.12 -12.78
C ASN A 74 5.15 5.27 -11.65
N HIS A 75 5.04 4.40 -10.64
CA HIS A 75 5.95 4.38 -9.51
C HIS A 75 6.05 2.98 -8.87
N TYR A 76 7.06 2.83 -8.03
CA TYR A 76 7.19 1.74 -7.06
C TYR A 76 7.93 2.27 -5.83
N TYR A 77 7.88 1.51 -4.74
CA TYR A 77 8.82 1.65 -3.63
C TYR A 77 9.55 0.34 -3.37
N HIS A 78 10.73 0.43 -2.78
CA HIS A 78 11.51 -0.72 -2.32
C HIS A 78 12.39 -0.32 -1.14
N ASN A 79 12.27 -1.05 -0.02
CA ASN A 79 13.27 -0.96 1.02
C ASN A 79 14.43 -1.93 0.69
N VAL A 80 15.42 -1.42 -0.03
CA VAL A 80 16.66 -2.14 -0.39
C VAL A 80 17.62 -2.32 0.79
N SER A 81 17.38 -1.65 1.92
CA SER A 81 18.26 -1.69 3.08
C SER A 81 17.99 -2.92 3.97
N ASN A 82 18.90 -3.20 4.89
CA ASN A 82 18.73 -4.24 5.90
C ASN A 82 18.00 -3.75 7.17
N GLU A 83 17.62 -2.48 7.20
CA GLU A 83 16.94 -1.83 8.33
C GLU A 83 15.49 -1.49 7.96
N GLU A 84 14.61 -1.31 8.94
CA GLU A 84 13.27 -0.79 8.66
C GLU A 84 13.33 0.67 8.19
N CYS A 85 12.40 1.05 7.31
CA CYS A 85 12.16 2.43 6.93
C CYS A 85 10.79 2.86 7.48
N ILE A 86 10.70 3.94 8.24
CA ILE A 86 9.42 4.47 8.73
C ILE A 86 9.04 5.66 7.84
N VAL A 87 7.83 5.62 7.30
CA VAL A 87 7.31 6.67 6.41
C VAL A 87 5.92 7.10 6.85
N THR A 88 5.56 8.32 6.50
CA THR A 88 4.16 8.65 6.27
C THR A 88 3.84 8.51 4.78
N THR A 89 2.71 7.90 4.50
CA THR A 89 2.10 7.85 3.18
C THR A 89 0.83 8.69 3.23
N THR A 90 0.78 9.75 2.44
CA THR A 90 -0.40 10.63 2.34
C THR A 90 -1.01 10.50 0.96
N VAL A 91 -2.32 10.27 0.89
CA VAL A 91 -3.09 10.32 -0.35
C VAL A 91 -4.03 11.53 -0.39
N ASP A 92 -4.02 12.25 -1.51
CA ASP A 92 -4.84 13.45 -1.75
C ASP A 92 -5.49 13.41 -3.15
N PRO A 93 -6.84 13.42 -3.25
CA PRO A 93 -7.81 13.36 -2.14
C PRO A 93 -7.71 12.05 -1.34
N GLY A 94 -8.15 12.10 -0.08
CA GLY A 94 -8.20 10.96 0.83
C GLY A 94 -9.03 9.80 0.27
N ASN A 95 -8.73 8.57 0.69
CA ASN A 95 -9.39 7.39 0.14
C ASN A 95 -9.55 6.27 1.17
N LYS A 96 -10.80 5.98 1.55
CA LYS A 96 -11.12 4.98 2.58
C LYS A 96 -10.73 3.55 2.19
N ASN A 97 -10.81 3.23 0.90
CA ASN A 97 -10.36 1.92 0.42
C ASN A 97 -8.84 1.78 0.51
N PHE A 98 -8.09 2.85 0.24
CA PHE A 98 -6.64 2.85 0.41
C PHE A 98 -6.23 2.71 1.87
N GLU A 99 -6.88 3.44 2.79
CA GLU A 99 -6.70 3.25 4.24
C GLU A 99 -6.88 1.77 4.61
N ASN A 100 -8.03 1.18 4.28
CA ASN A 100 -8.31 -0.23 4.56
C ASN A 100 -7.29 -1.17 3.92
N ALA A 101 -6.86 -0.90 2.68
CA ALA A 101 -5.88 -1.72 1.97
C ALA A 101 -4.55 -1.82 2.72
N LEU A 102 -4.04 -0.70 3.26
CA LEU A 102 -2.76 -0.71 3.99
C LEU A 102 -2.89 -1.42 5.35
N PHE A 103 -3.99 -1.24 6.07
CA PHE A 103 -4.25 -1.96 7.33
C PHE A 103 -4.37 -3.47 7.11
N ILE A 104 -5.15 -3.89 6.11
CA ILE A 104 -5.27 -5.30 5.73
C ILE A 104 -3.91 -5.87 5.34
N LEU A 105 -3.14 -5.18 4.48
CA LEU A 105 -1.83 -5.65 4.05
C LEU A 105 -0.87 -5.87 5.23
N LYS A 106 -0.81 -4.89 6.15
CA LYS A 106 0.09 -4.95 7.30
C LYS A 106 -0.37 -6.01 8.32
N GLY A 107 -1.67 -6.17 8.51
CA GLY A 107 -2.25 -7.25 9.32
C GLY A 107 -1.88 -8.63 8.78
N LEU A 108 -2.14 -8.88 7.49
CA LEU A 108 -1.75 -10.12 6.81
C LEU A 108 -0.24 -10.40 6.91
N ALA A 109 0.60 -9.37 6.80
CA ALA A 109 2.04 -9.52 6.95
C ALA A 109 2.43 -9.96 8.37
N ASN A 110 1.80 -9.38 9.39
CA ASN A 110 2.03 -9.74 10.79
C ASN A 110 1.60 -11.17 11.13
N ASP A 111 0.57 -11.68 10.45
CA ASP A 111 0.09 -13.06 10.59
C ASP A 111 0.88 -14.06 9.72
N GLY A 112 1.92 -13.60 9.01
CA GLY A 112 2.73 -14.44 8.12
C GLY A 112 1.98 -14.86 6.84
N LEU A 113 0.90 -14.18 6.50
CA LEU A 113 0.09 -14.38 5.30
C LEU A 113 0.56 -13.51 4.11
N ALA A 114 1.63 -12.73 4.28
CA ALA A 114 2.35 -12.07 3.19
C ALA A 114 3.73 -12.69 2.94
N THR A 115 4.26 -12.49 1.74
CA THR A 115 5.65 -12.81 1.37
C THR A 115 6.63 -11.80 1.98
N ASN A 116 7.94 -12.06 1.90
CA ASN A 116 8.95 -11.09 2.33
C ASN A 116 8.88 -9.74 1.58
N ALA A 117 8.33 -9.74 0.36
CA ALA A 117 8.11 -8.51 -0.41
C ALA A 117 6.89 -7.71 0.08
N GLY A 118 6.13 -8.23 1.05
CA GLY A 118 4.88 -7.64 1.52
C GLY A 118 3.65 -8.07 0.72
N THR A 119 3.80 -8.85 -0.36
CA THR A 119 2.68 -9.30 -1.20
C THR A 119 1.83 -10.36 -0.49
N PRO A 120 0.48 -10.25 -0.44
CA PRO A 120 -0.38 -11.31 0.10
C PRO A 120 -0.16 -12.66 -0.58
N LYS A 121 -0.11 -13.75 0.20
CA LYS A 121 0.08 -15.12 -0.31
C LYS A 121 -1.18 -15.70 -0.94
N ASN A 122 -2.35 -15.38 -0.39
CA ASN A 122 -3.62 -15.83 -0.93
C ASN A 122 -4.06 -14.93 -2.09
N PHE A 123 -4.55 -15.54 -3.17
CA PHE A 123 -4.99 -14.81 -4.35
C PHE A 123 -6.18 -13.88 -4.07
N SER A 124 -7.13 -14.28 -3.21
CA SER A 124 -8.29 -13.44 -2.85
C SER A 124 -7.87 -12.18 -2.10
N ASP A 125 -6.90 -12.29 -1.20
CA ASP A 125 -6.33 -11.14 -0.47
C ASP A 125 -5.56 -10.22 -1.42
N LEU A 126 -4.79 -10.81 -2.34
CA LEU A 126 -4.05 -10.07 -3.36
C LEU A 126 -4.97 -9.25 -4.26
N VAL A 127 -6.03 -9.85 -4.81
CA VAL A 127 -6.96 -9.13 -5.70
C VAL A 127 -7.75 -8.05 -4.95
N LEU A 128 -8.09 -8.28 -3.67
CA LEU A 128 -8.72 -7.26 -2.83
C LEU A 128 -7.78 -6.09 -2.57
N PHE A 129 -6.54 -6.38 -2.16
CA PHE A 129 -5.53 -5.36 -1.93
C PHE A 129 -5.35 -4.47 -3.17
N VAL A 130 -5.09 -5.08 -4.34
CA VAL A 130 -4.92 -4.35 -5.61
C VAL A 130 -6.17 -3.53 -5.98
N TYR A 131 -7.36 -4.05 -5.74
CA TYR A 131 -8.61 -3.34 -6.04
C TYR A 131 -8.83 -2.14 -5.12
N LEU A 132 -8.61 -2.31 -3.82
CA LEU A 132 -8.84 -1.29 -2.79
C LEU A 132 -7.79 -0.17 -2.85
N SER A 133 -6.52 -0.52 -3.09
CA SER A 133 -5.43 0.44 -3.24
C SER A 133 -5.47 1.24 -4.55
N ASN A 134 -6.44 0.95 -5.43
CA ASN A 134 -6.53 1.54 -6.78
C ASN A 134 -5.25 1.33 -7.62
N SER A 135 -4.49 0.26 -7.38
CA SER A 135 -3.24 0.00 -8.11
C SER A 135 -3.55 -0.50 -9.53
N ARG A 136 -3.11 0.27 -10.53
CA ARG A 136 -3.16 -0.11 -11.94
C ARG A 136 -1.86 -0.75 -12.39
N MET A 137 -1.96 -1.83 -13.12
CA MET A 137 -0.82 -2.60 -13.60
C MET A 137 -0.17 -1.91 -14.80
N VAL A 138 1.11 -2.19 -15.04
CA VAL A 138 1.86 -1.63 -16.17
C VAL A 138 2.33 -2.72 -17.13
N GLY A 139 2.72 -2.31 -18.33
CA GLY A 139 3.24 -3.23 -19.35
C GLY A 139 2.28 -4.39 -19.66
N PHE A 140 2.83 -5.61 -19.79
CA PHE A 140 2.06 -6.82 -20.10
C PHE A 140 1.10 -7.23 -18.97
N GLN A 141 1.35 -6.81 -17.73
CA GLN A 141 0.52 -7.18 -16.58
C GLN A 141 -0.91 -6.62 -16.70
N LYS A 142 -1.11 -5.54 -17.47
CA LYS A 142 -2.43 -4.95 -17.77
C LYS A 142 -3.46 -5.95 -18.28
N ILE A 143 -3.02 -6.99 -18.98
CA ILE A 143 -3.91 -8.04 -19.51
C ILE A 143 -4.66 -8.77 -18.39
N ALA A 144 -4.08 -8.84 -17.18
CA ALA A 144 -4.70 -9.50 -16.02
C ALA A 144 -5.69 -8.60 -15.26
N GLU A 145 -5.72 -7.29 -15.48
CA GLU A 145 -6.57 -6.36 -14.71
C GLU A 145 -8.07 -6.71 -14.73
N PRO A 146 -8.69 -7.08 -15.87
CA PRO A 146 -10.11 -7.44 -15.90
C PRO A 146 -10.42 -8.66 -15.02
N ILE A 147 -9.49 -9.62 -15.01
CA ILE A 147 -9.59 -10.85 -14.21
C ILE A 147 -9.48 -10.50 -12.72
N PHE A 148 -8.48 -9.70 -12.33
CA PHE A 148 -8.32 -9.23 -10.96
C PHE A 148 -9.56 -8.49 -10.46
N LYS A 149 -10.10 -7.57 -11.28
CA LYS A 149 -11.31 -6.82 -10.95
C LYS A 149 -12.53 -7.72 -10.77
N PHE A 150 -12.68 -8.75 -11.60
CA PHE A 150 -13.77 -9.72 -11.47
C PHE A 150 -13.68 -10.49 -10.15
N PHE A 151 -12.50 -11.04 -9.83
CA PHE A 151 -12.30 -11.81 -8.60
C PHE A 151 -12.38 -10.96 -7.34
N ALA A 152 -11.90 -9.71 -7.38
CA ALA A 152 -12.08 -8.76 -6.27
C ALA A 152 -13.57 -8.53 -5.97
N ARG A 153 -14.37 -8.24 -7.00
CA ARG A 153 -15.84 -8.07 -6.84
C ARG A 153 -16.51 -9.33 -6.31
N ALA A 154 -16.09 -10.51 -6.78
CA ALA A 154 -16.60 -11.78 -6.27
C ALA A 154 -16.23 -11.99 -4.78
N ALA A 155 -15.00 -11.67 -4.38
CA ALA A 155 -14.55 -11.76 -2.99
C ALA A 155 -15.32 -10.79 -2.07
N ILE A 156 -15.56 -9.56 -2.53
CA ILE A 156 -16.41 -8.57 -1.83
C ILE A 156 -17.82 -9.13 -1.66
N LYS A 157 -18.45 -9.62 -2.73
CA LYS A 157 -19.82 -10.17 -2.68
C LYS A 157 -19.94 -11.38 -1.75
N LYS A 158 -18.89 -12.18 -1.63
CA LYS A 158 -18.82 -13.34 -0.71
C LYS A 158 -18.53 -12.95 0.74
N GLY A 159 -18.38 -11.66 1.04
CA GLY A 159 -18.10 -11.15 2.39
C GLY A 159 -16.66 -11.30 2.85
N HIS A 160 -15.72 -11.67 1.96
CA HIS A 160 -14.31 -11.82 2.33
C HIS A 160 -13.69 -10.50 2.79
N LEU A 161 -14.02 -9.41 2.10
CA LEU A 161 -13.59 -8.07 2.50
C LEU A 161 -14.07 -7.68 3.91
N ASN A 162 -15.32 -8.00 4.25
CA ASN A 162 -15.87 -7.66 5.57
C ASN A 162 -15.10 -8.35 6.70
N LYS A 163 -14.71 -9.61 6.50
CA LYS A 163 -13.89 -10.36 7.46
C LYS A 163 -12.53 -9.68 7.68
N LEU A 164 -11.85 -9.31 6.59
CA LEU A 164 -10.55 -8.63 6.67
C LEU A 164 -10.66 -7.25 7.35
N ILE A 165 -11.75 -6.51 7.10
CA ILE A 165 -12.00 -5.22 7.76
C ILE A 165 -12.25 -5.41 9.26
N GLU A 166 -13.08 -6.38 9.65
CA GLU A 166 -13.35 -6.69 11.06
C GLU A 166 -12.06 -7.09 11.80
N GLU A 167 -11.20 -7.86 11.14
CA GLU A 167 -9.97 -8.38 11.72
C GLU A 167 -8.86 -7.33 11.80
N TYR A 168 -8.68 -6.49 10.77
CA TYR A 168 -7.50 -5.62 10.64
C TYR A 168 -7.77 -4.12 10.66
N CYS A 169 -9.01 -3.68 10.45
CA CYS A 169 -9.36 -2.26 10.33
C CYS A 169 -10.15 -1.72 11.53
N SER A 170 -10.29 -2.48 12.62
CA SER A 170 -11.02 -2.05 13.83
C SER A 170 -10.45 -0.80 14.51
N GLN A 171 -9.24 -0.36 14.14
CA GLN A 171 -8.62 0.90 14.58
C GLN A 171 -8.93 2.10 13.66
N VAL A 172 -9.71 1.89 12.59
CA VAL A 172 -9.99 2.85 11.51
C VAL A 172 -11.42 3.43 11.61
N VAL A 173 -12.13 3.13 12.71
CA VAL A 173 -13.49 3.58 13.03
C VAL A 173 -13.45 4.67 14.09
#